data_AF-A0A0B8QK18-F1
#
_entry.id   AF-A0A0B8QK18-F1
#
_cell.length_a   1.000
_cell.length_b   1.000
_cell.length_c   1.000
_cell.angle_alpha   90.00
_cell.angle_beta   90.00
_cell.angle_gamma   90.00
#
_symmetry.space_group_name_H-M   'P 1'
#
loop_
_entity.id
_entity.type
_entity.pdbx_description
1 polymer ?
#
loop_
_entity_poly.entity_id
_entity_poly.type
_entity_poly.pdbx_seq_one_letter_code
_entity_poly.pdbx_strand_id
1 'polypeptide(L)'
;MQNLVPDTLSDRLQAFIAHLKNERGVSEHTQANYHRQLTIIAGQLTALGVTEWQKVDTAWVRQIAAKGAREGLKPNSLATRLSCLRSFLIS
;
A
#
# COMPACT_ATOMS: atom_id res chain seq x y z
N MET A 1 -19.59 -5.78 -6.12
CA MET A 1 -18.71 -6.81 -5.52
C MET A 1 -17.71 -6.10 -4.64
N GLN A 2 -17.95 -6.07 -3.33
CA GLN A 2 -17.02 -5.48 -2.37
C GLN A 2 -15.81 -6.39 -2.33
N ASN A 3 -14.69 -5.97 -2.93
CA ASN A 3 -13.45 -6.72 -2.82
C ASN A 3 -12.98 -6.57 -1.37
N LEU A 4 -13.42 -7.49 -0.51
CA LEU A 4 -13.01 -7.54 0.89
C LEU A 4 -11.50 -7.76 0.86
N VAL A 5 -10.74 -6.76 1.27
CA VAL A 5 -9.30 -6.91 1.48
C VAL A 5 -9.14 -8.00 2.55
N PRO A 6 -8.37 -9.08 2.30
CA PRO A 6 -8.15 -10.14 3.28
C PRO A 6 -7.62 -9.59 4.59
N ASP A 7 -8.04 -10.19 5.71
CA ASP A 7 -7.62 -9.77 7.06
C ASP A 7 -6.10 -9.77 7.19
N THR A 8 -5.41 -10.75 6.59
CA THR A 8 -3.94 -10.81 6.51
C THR A 8 -3.29 -9.57 5.87
N LEU A 9 -3.95 -8.93 4.89
CA LEU A 9 -3.47 -7.67 4.32
C LEU A 9 -3.87 -6.48 5.20
N SER A 10 -5.10 -6.47 5.71
CA SER A 10 -5.65 -5.39 6.54
C SER A 10 -4.89 -5.25 7.86
N ASP A 11 -4.66 -6.36 8.57
CA ASP A 11 -4.05 -6.40 9.89
C ASP A 11 -2.61 -5.87 9.87
N ARG A 12 -1.81 -6.30 8.88
CA ARG A 12 -0.43 -5.80 8.74
C ARG A 12 -0.41 -4.31 8.38
N LEU A 13 -1.35 -3.84 7.56
CA LEU A 13 -1.48 -2.42 7.24
C LEU A 13 -1.80 -1.62 8.50
N GLN A 14 -2.81 -2.03 9.28
CA GLN A 14 -3.20 -1.36 10.52
C GLN A 14 -2.06 -1.33 11.54
N ALA A 15 -1.36 -2.45 11.72
CA ALA A 15 -0.20 -2.54 12.60
C ALA A 15 0.89 -1.54 12.20
N PHE A 16 1.19 -1.43 10.91
CA PHE A 16 2.17 -0.47 10.41
C PHE A 16 1.74 0.99 10.62
N ILE A 17 0.47 1.34 10.39
CA ILE A 17 -0.03 2.70 10.64
C ILE A 17 0.06 3.06 12.13
N ALA A 18 -0.30 2.12 13.02
CA ALA A 18 -0.15 2.30 14.46
C ALA A 18 1.32 2.49 14.87
N HIS A 19 2.24 1.72 14.27
CA HIS A 19 3.67 1.86 14.47
C HIS A 19 4.20 3.23 13.99
N LEU A 20 3.79 3.71 12.81
CA LEU A 20 4.18 5.03 12.30
C LEU A 20 3.83 6.15 13.30
N LYS A 21 2.65 6.06 13.91
CA LYS A 21 2.20 7.02 14.94
C LYS A 21 3.12 7.02 16.16
N ASN A 22 3.46 5.83 16.65
CA ASN A 22 4.21 5.67 17.90
C ASN A 22 5.71 5.97 17.75
N GLU A 23 6.32 5.54 16.64
CA GLU A 23 7.79 5.55 16.51
C GLU A 23 8.35 6.73 15.72
N ARG A 24 7.56 7.29 14.79
CA ARG A 24 8.07 8.32 13.87
C ARG A 24 7.47 9.70 14.07
N GLY A 25 6.49 9.84 14.97
CA GLY A 25 5.81 11.11 15.23
C GLY A 25 5.22 11.75 13.98
N VAL A 26 4.91 10.96 12.94
CA VAL A 26 4.43 11.49 11.66
C VAL A 26 3.04 12.09 11.84
N SER A 27 2.81 13.22 11.17
CA SER A 27 1.53 13.94 11.25
C SER A 27 0.35 13.04 10.87
N GLU A 28 -0.84 13.35 11.40
CA GLU A 28 -2.07 12.64 11.07
C GLU A 28 -2.35 12.63 9.56
N HIS A 29 -2.02 13.74 8.86
CA HIS A 29 -2.14 13.81 7.41
C HIS A 29 -1.23 12.82 6.69
N THR A 30 0.01 12.65 7.18
CA THR A 30 0.94 11.65 6.66
C THR A 30 0.39 10.24 6.89
N GLN A 31 -0.11 9.93 8.09
CA GLN A 31 -0.71 8.61 8.40
C GLN A 31 -1.90 8.31 7.48
N ALA A 32 -2.81 9.27 7.30
CA ALA A 32 -3.96 9.15 6.41
C ALA A 32 -3.53 8.92 4.96
N ASN A 33 -2.48 9.59 4.49
CA ASN A 33 -1.92 9.35 3.16
C ASN A 33 -1.37 7.92 3.04
N TYR A 34 -0.56 7.46 4.01
CA TYR A 34 -0.05 6.09 4.02
C TYR A 34 -1.18 5.05 4.00
N HIS A 35 -2.17 5.21 4.89
CA HIS A 35 -3.34 4.34 4.96
C HIS A 35 -4.04 4.28 3.60
N ARG A 36 -4.39 5.44 3.02
CA ARG A 36 -5.04 5.51 1.70
C ARG A 36 -4.24 4.81 0.60
N GLN A 37 -2.93 5.06 0.50
CA GLN A 37 -2.11 4.45 -0.56
C GLN A 37 -2.04 2.93 -0.40
N LEU A 38 -1.79 2.45 0.83
CA LEU A 38 -1.65 1.03 1.13
C LEU A 38 -2.99 0.28 0.98
N THR A 39 -4.13 0.87 1.34
CA THR A 39 -5.45 0.25 1.13
C THR A 39 -5.74 0.05 -0.36
N ILE A 40 -5.41 1.04 -1.20
CA ILE A 40 -5.59 0.89 -2.67
C ILE A 40 -4.69 -0.23 -3.20
N ILE A 41 -3.44 -0.33 -2.73
CA ILE A 41 -2.52 -1.40 -3.13
C ILE A 41 -3.05 -2.76 -2.66
N ALA A 42 -3.53 -2.87 -1.43
CA ALA A 42 -4.10 -4.10 -0.89
C ALA A 42 -5.31 -4.58 -1.72
N GLY A 43 -6.17 -3.65 -2.14
CA GLY A 43 -7.28 -3.95 -3.06
C GLY A 43 -6.80 -4.42 -4.43
N GLN A 44 -5.73 -3.83 -4.97
CA GLN A 44 -5.10 -4.28 -6.23
C GLN A 44 -4.51 -5.68 -6.10
N LEU A 45 -3.77 -5.95 -5.02
CA LEU A 45 -3.18 -7.26 -4.72
C LEU A 45 -4.26 -8.33 -4.57
N THR A 46 -5.34 -8.02 -3.84
CA THR A 46 -6.49 -8.92 -3.66
C THR A 46 -7.13 -9.26 -5.01
N ALA A 47 -7.34 -8.27 -5.87
CA ALA A 47 -7.89 -8.49 -7.22
C ALA A 47 -6.98 -9.36 -8.12
N LEU A 48 -5.70 -9.49 -7.76
CA LEU A 48 -4.70 -10.28 -8.47
C LEU A 48 -4.43 -11.62 -7.76
N GLY A 49 -5.22 -11.98 -6.74
CA GLY A 49 -5.10 -13.24 -6.00
C GLY A 49 -4.01 -13.26 -4.92
N VAL A 50 -3.39 -12.11 -4.64
CA VAL A 50 -2.40 -11.99 -3.55
C VAL A 50 -3.13 -11.67 -2.26
N THR A 51 -2.99 -12.56 -1.28
CA THR A 51 -3.64 -12.46 0.03
C THR A 51 -2.69 -12.08 1.16
N GLU A 52 -1.38 -12.03 0.92
CA GLU A 52 -0.37 -11.84 1.97
C GLU A 52 0.75 -10.92 1.49
N TRP A 53 1.18 -9.98 2.36
CA TRP A 53 2.24 -9.03 2.03
C TRP A 53 3.60 -9.70 1.81
N GLN A 54 3.85 -10.85 2.43
CA GLN A 54 5.07 -11.63 2.28
C GLN A 54 5.25 -12.17 0.85
N LYS A 55 4.16 -12.27 0.08
CA LYS A 55 4.17 -12.70 -1.33
C LYS A 55 4.44 -11.52 -2.29
N VAL A 56 4.51 -10.29 -1.79
CA VAL A 56 4.75 -9.09 -2.59
C VAL A 56 6.24 -8.95 -2.84
N ASP A 57 6.64 -9.20 -4.08
CA ASP A 57 8.01 -9.08 -4.56
C ASP A 57 8.17 -7.87 -5.50
N THR A 58 9.35 -7.75 -6.11
CA THR A 58 9.63 -6.66 -7.05
C THR A 58 8.77 -6.72 -8.32
N ALA A 59 8.27 -7.89 -8.72
CA ALA A 59 7.41 -8.02 -9.89
C ALA A 59 6.03 -7.39 -9.62
N TRP A 60 5.46 -7.61 -8.43
CA TRP A 60 4.22 -6.96 -8.00
C TRP A 60 4.37 -5.43 -7.93
N VAL A 61 5.47 -4.93 -7.38
CA VAL A 61 5.74 -3.48 -7.32
C VAL A 61 5.77 -2.86 -8.72
N ARG A 62 6.46 -3.51 -9.68
CA ARG A 62 6.48 -3.06 -11.08
C ARG A 62 5.09 -3.11 -11.71
N GLN A 63 4.31 -4.15 -11.43
CA GLN A 63 2.97 -4.28 -11.99
C GLN A 63 2.01 -3.21 -11.47
N ILE A 64 2.06 -2.91 -10.16
CA ILE A 64 1.30 -1.80 -9.55
C ILE A 64 1.70 -0.47 -10.19
N ALA A 65 3.01 -0.24 -10.38
CA ALA A 65 3.49 0.99 -11.00
C ALA A 65 3.00 1.14 -12.45
N ALA A 66 3.15 0.08 -13.25
CA ALA A 66 2.71 0.05 -14.63
C ALA A 66 1.19 0.20 -14.75
N LYS A 67 0.42 -0.46 -13.87
CA LYS A 67 -1.04 -0.31 -13.80
C LYS A 67 -1.42 1.14 -13.50
N GLY A 68 -0.80 1.75 -12.50
CA GLY A 68 -1.11 3.13 -12.14
C GLY A 68 -0.80 4.12 -13.26
N ALA A 69 0.34 3.94 -13.95
CA ALA A 69 0.69 4.76 -15.12
C ALA A 69 -0.33 4.59 -16.26
N ARG A 70 -0.78 3.36 -16.55
CA ARG A 70 -1.82 3.09 -17.56
C ARG A 70 -3.17 3.68 -17.20
N GLU A 71 -3.51 3.73 -15.91
CA GLU A 71 -4.73 4.37 -15.39
C GLU A 71 -4.64 5.91 -15.33
N GLY A 72 -3.54 6.50 -15.80
CA GLY A 72 -3.38 7.96 -15.88
C GLY A 72 -3.01 8.63 -14.56
N LEU A 73 -2.47 7.89 -13.58
CA LEU A 73 -1.94 8.51 -12.36
C LEU A 73 -0.82 9.48 -12.71
N LYS A 74 -0.92 10.70 -12.18
CA LYS A 74 0.16 11.70 -12.28
C LYS A 74 1.45 11.13 -11.69
N PRO A 75 2.63 11.49 -12.24
CA PRO A 75 3.92 11.00 -11.75
C PRO A 75 4.12 11.15 -10.24
N ASN A 76 3.73 12.29 -9.66
CA ASN A 76 3.84 12.54 -8.22
C ASN A 76 2.96 11.61 -7.39
N SER A 77 1.75 11.29 -7.87
CA SER A 77 0.85 10.35 -7.19
C SER A 77 1.41 8.93 -7.24
N LEU A 78 1.99 8.53 -8.38
CA LEU A 78 2.66 7.24 -8.51
C LEU A 78 3.89 7.14 -7.60
N ALA A 79 4.75 8.17 -7.59
CA ALA A 79 5.91 8.24 -6.72
C ALA A 79 5.51 8.17 -5.24
N THR A 80 4.45 8.87 -4.84
CA THR A 80 3.92 8.83 -3.46
C THR A 80 3.46 7.41 -3.09
N ARG A 81 2.70 6.76 -3.98
CA ARG A 81 2.23 5.37 -3.80
C ARG A 81 3.40 4.41 -3.61
N LEU A 82 4.42 4.50 -4.46
CA LEU A 82 5.60 3.63 -4.39
C LEU A 82 6.47 3.91 -3.16
N SER A 83 6.59 5.17 -2.75
CA SER A 83 7.29 5.55 -1.53
C SER A 83 6.62 4.98 -0.29
N CYS A 84 5.29 5.10 -0.18
CA CYS A 84 4.53 4.50 0.92
C CYS A 84 4.68 2.97 0.95
N LEU A 85 4.57 2.32 -0.21
CA LEU A 85 4.75 0.87 -0.33
C LEU A 85 6.15 0.43 0.10
N ARG A 86 7.18 1.13 -0.36
CA ARG A 86 8.57 0.83 0.01
C ARG A 86 8.79 0.92 1.52
N SER A 87 8.36 2.02 2.14
CA SER A 87 8.50 2.19 3.59
C SER A 87 7.76 1.10 4.37
N PHE A 88 6.59 0.68 3.90
CA PHE A 88 5.83 -0.40 4.51
C PHE A 88 6.53 -1.76 4.41
N LEU A 89 7.15 -2.09 3.27
CA LEU A 89 7.82 -3.38 3.07
C LEU A 89 9.16 -3.51 3.81
N ILE A 90 9.78 -2.39 4.18
CA ILE A 90 11.09 -2.35 4.88
C ILE A 90 10.91 -2.22 6.40
N SER A 91 9.68 -1.97 6.88
CA SER A 91 9.34 -1.81 8.29
C SER A 91 8.86 -3.11 8.94
#